data_AF-A0A514XLF8-F1
#
_entry.id   AF-A0A514XLF8-F1
#
_cell.length_a   1.000
_cell.length_b   1.000
_cell.length_c   1.000
_cell.angle_alpha   90.00
_cell.angle_beta   90.00
_cell.angle_gamma   90.00
#
_symmetry.space_group_name_H-M   'P 1'
#
loop_
_entity.id
_entity.type
_entity.pdbx_description
1 polymer ?
#
loop_
_entity_poly.entity_id
_entity_poly.type
_entity_poly.pdbx_seq_one_letter_code
_entity_poly.pdbx_strand_id
1 'polypeptide(L)'
;MLRVGRFRHRLLDETFLENHSAQAARSLMPFVQMWKSQRISDVEMVGAYLLTFTFLRRPTDFLGGLHNLPLPQSHSRGVSGNLIVSTLRQTLPEELKTAKSLRPLETDDDFVMTFTGHSWRSIPFSVQKSLSAWKIGLYPLNLLTHLPTADEVLLMQAQGQRCVSMLLKPEEIHSFVEEGRDVLGFIVHDLVHADHFFNDPLRAQAQVHFCQKLLEVLKLPAIQHMLFIDDVFRKEFHYLMSDMNSVPLHLLKTLKAVLLGYFKRQHDADMKQALPVTSEKLFAECYRQVLEAWNFSALEFAAAQRLNTPHFQHPTDSVLLDQALGKNHSPTENYLVIS
;
A
#
# COMPACT_ATOMS: atom_id res chain seq x y z
N MET A 1 -13.80 26.37 4.86
CA MET A 1 -13.35 25.50 3.75
C MET A 1 -12.01 24.88 4.17
N LEU A 2 -12.01 23.62 4.62
CA LEU A 2 -10.77 22.94 4.96
C LEU A 2 -9.97 22.73 3.67
N ARG A 3 -8.73 23.23 3.60
CA ARG A 3 -7.83 22.91 2.48
C ARG A 3 -7.66 21.39 2.42
N VAL A 4 -7.62 20.81 1.22
CA VAL A 4 -7.27 19.40 1.00
C VAL A 4 -5.95 19.14 1.74
N GLY A 5 -6.06 18.42 2.85
CA GLY A 5 -4.97 18.31 3.81
C GLY A 5 -3.88 17.41 3.26
N ARG A 6 -2.62 17.86 3.30
CA ARG A 6 -1.49 16.93 3.28
C ARG A 6 -1.61 16.05 4.53
N PHE A 7 -1.77 14.74 4.34
CA PHE A 7 -1.65 13.78 5.44
C PHE A 7 -0.30 14.03 6.12
N ARG A 8 -0.32 14.38 7.41
CA ARG A 8 0.91 14.47 8.20
C ARG A 8 1.12 13.11 8.84
N HIS A 9 2.23 12.46 8.50
CA HIS A 9 2.71 11.17 9.04
C HIS A 9 2.99 11.16 10.56
N ARG A 10 2.28 11.95 11.36
CA ARG A 10 2.43 11.91 12.80
C ARG A 10 1.35 11.02 13.38
N LEU A 11 1.77 10.04 14.18
CA LEU A 11 1.02 9.54 15.32
C LEU A 11 0.29 10.72 15.95
N LEU A 12 -1.03 10.76 15.79
CA LEU A 12 -1.84 11.73 16.50
C LEU A 12 -1.94 11.22 17.92
N ASP A 13 -1.06 11.75 18.77
CA ASP A 13 -1.04 11.61 20.23
C ASP A 13 -0.92 10.15 20.71
N GLU A 14 0.24 9.77 21.26
CA GLU A 14 0.45 8.42 21.85
C GLU A 14 -0.63 8.09 22.89
N THR A 15 -1.16 9.13 23.58
CA THR A 15 -2.25 8.96 24.55
C THR A 15 -3.57 8.52 23.91
N PHE A 16 -3.77 8.68 22.59
CA PHE A 16 -4.98 8.18 21.93
C PHE A 16 -5.03 6.65 21.98
N LEU A 17 -3.93 5.97 21.64
CA LEU A 17 -3.88 4.50 21.63
C LEU A 17 -4.04 3.91 23.03
N GLU A 18 -3.50 4.60 24.04
CA GLU A 18 -3.68 4.23 25.44
C GLU A 18 -5.15 4.37 25.89
N ASN A 19 -5.78 5.50 25.58
CA ASN A 19 -7.10 5.83 26.12
C ASN A 19 -8.28 5.27 25.31
N HIS A 20 -8.12 5.03 24.01
CA HIS A 20 -9.23 4.76 23.10
C HIS A 20 -9.15 3.42 22.38
N SER A 21 -8.06 2.66 22.48
CA SER A 21 -7.92 1.35 21.80
C SER A 21 -9.02 0.36 22.19
N ALA A 22 -9.30 0.21 23.50
CA ALA A 22 -10.35 -0.66 24.00
C ALA A 22 -11.74 -0.22 23.50
N GLN A 23 -11.99 1.09 23.45
CA GLN A 23 -13.24 1.64 22.93
C GLN A 23 -13.35 1.44 21.42
N ALA A 24 -12.28 1.63 20.65
CA ALA A 24 -12.25 1.37 19.22
C ALA A 24 -12.53 -0.11 18.91
N ALA A 25 -11.86 -1.04 19.60
CA ALA A 25 -12.09 -2.47 19.44
C ALA A 25 -13.55 -2.85 19.74
N ARG A 26 -14.13 -2.30 20.82
CA ARG A 26 -15.55 -2.48 21.15
C ARG A 26 -16.46 -1.93 20.05
N SER A 27 -16.16 -0.75 19.53
CA SER A 27 -16.95 -0.10 18.48
C SER A 27 -16.86 -0.79 17.12
N LEU A 28 -15.75 -1.48 16.82
CA LEU A 28 -15.59 -2.26 15.60
C LEU A 28 -16.31 -3.61 15.64
N MET A 29 -16.51 -4.19 16.83
CA MET A 29 -17.03 -5.56 16.96
C MET A 29 -18.36 -5.81 16.21
N PRO A 30 -19.37 -4.94 16.27
CA PRO A 30 -20.61 -5.15 15.51
C PRO A 30 -20.37 -5.14 13.99
N PHE A 31 -19.50 -4.27 13.50
CA PHE A 31 -19.15 -4.22 12.07
C PHE A 31 -18.40 -5.49 11.64
N VAL A 32 -17.48 -5.99 12.47
CA VAL A 32 -16.79 -7.26 12.21
C VAL A 32 -17.79 -8.43 12.16
N GLN A 33 -18.80 -8.44 13.02
CA GLN A 33 -19.87 -9.46 12.98
C GLN A 33 -20.72 -9.34 11.71
N MET A 34 -21.08 -8.12 11.30
CA MET A 34 -21.79 -7.86 10.04
C MET A 34 -20.96 -8.29 8.82
N TRP A 35 -19.67 -7.99 8.83
CA TRP A 35 -18.74 -8.34 7.74
C TRP A 35 -18.55 -9.86 7.63
N LYS A 36 -18.30 -10.55 8.76
CA LYS A 36 -18.18 -12.02 8.79
C LYS A 36 -19.48 -12.73 8.38
N SER A 37 -20.63 -12.11 8.59
CA SER A 37 -21.93 -12.61 8.12
C SER A 37 -22.33 -12.11 6.72
N GLN A 38 -21.40 -11.47 6.00
CA GLN A 38 -21.57 -10.94 4.65
C GLN A 38 -22.72 -9.92 4.52
N ARG A 39 -23.10 -9.27 5.62
CA ARG A 39 -24.10 -8.19 5.64
C ARG A 39 -23.52 -6.84 5.20
N ILE A 40 -22.20 -6.69 5.29
CA ILE A 40 -21.44 -5.59 4.71
C ILE A 40 -20.26 -6.17 3.94
N SER A 41 -19.89 -5.49 2.86
CA SER A 41 -18.73 -5.76 2.02
C SER A 41 -17.43 -5.29 2.66
N ASP A 42 -16.29 -5.69 2.08
CA ASP A 42 -14.95 -5.27 2.52
C ASP A 42 -14.80 -3.74 2.53
N VAL A 43 -15.23 -3.07 1.46
CA VAL A 43 -15.13 -1.61 1.36
C VAL A 43 -16.00 -0.88 2.41
N GLU A 44 -17.16 -1.45 2.75
CA GLU A 44 -18.04 -0.91 3.79
C GLU A 44 -17.44 -1.13 5.19
N MET A 45 -16.81 -2.29 5.42
CA MET A 45 -16.08 -2.57 6.66
C MET A 45 -14.91 -1.59 6.84
N VAL A 46 -14.14 -1.33 5.78
CA VAL A 46 -13.05 -0.33 5.82
C VAL A 46 -13.60 1.08 6.04
N GLY A 47 -14.71 1.45 5.40
CA GLY A 47 -15.38 2.73 5.65
C GLY A 47 -15.81 2.90 7.11
N ALA A 48 -16.38 1.85 7.72
CA ALA A 48 -16.75 1.84 9.13
C ALA A 48 -15.52 1.90 10.06
N TYR A 49 -14.43 1.26 9.68
CA TYR A 49 -13.14 1.33 10.38
C TYR A 49 -12.59 2.76 10.42
N LEU A 50 -12.51 3.40 9.25
CA LEU A 50 -12.07 4.79 9.11
C LEU A 50 -12.97 5.74 9.90
N LEU A 51 -14.30 5.59 9.81
CA LEU A 51 -15.25 6.38 10.59
C LEU A 51 -15.00 6.22 12.09
N THR A 52 -14.87 4.99 12.58
CA THR A 52 -14.69 4.71 14.02
C THR A 52 -13.46 5.42 14.56
N PHE A 53 -12.30 5.24 13.93
CA PHE A 53 -11.06 5.85 14.40
C PHE A 53 -11.02 7.36 14.23
N THR A 54 -11.49 7.89 13.10
CA THR A 54 -11.50 9.35 12.87
C THR A 54 -12.46 10.06 13.82
N PHE A 55 -13.63 9.48 14.08
CA PHE A 55 -14.58 9.99 15.06
C PHE A 55 -14.03 9.96 16.48
N LEU A 56 -13.49 8.83 16.94
CA LEU A 56 -12.93 8.73 18.29
C LEU A 56 -11.77 9.71 18.53
N ARG A 57 -10.95 9.99 17.50
CA ARG A 57 -9.90 11.01 17.60
C ARG A 57 -10.43 12.44 17.63
N ARG A 58 -11.56 12.69 16.97
CA ARG A 58 -12.08 14.04 16.70
C ARG A 58 -13.61 14.06 16.72
N PRO A 59 -14.23 13.82 17.89
CA PRO A 59 -15.67 13.60 17.96
C PRO A 59 -16.50 14.81 17.52
N THR A 60 -15.91 16.01 17.44
CA THR A 60 -16.62 17.24 17.09
C THR A 60 -16.38 17.73 15.66
N ASP A 61 -15.23 17.40 15.05
CA ASP A 61 -14.79 18.01 13.79
C ASP A 61 -13.97 17.09 12.86
N PHE A 62 -14.20 15.77 12.93
CA PHE A 62 -13.61 14.80 12.01
C PHE A 62 -14.09 14.98 10.56
N LEU A 63 -15.35 15.42 10.37
CA LEU A 63 -15.98 15.57 9.06
C LEU A 63 -15.95 17.03 8.61
N GLY A 64 -15.54 17.23 7.36
CA GLY A 64 -15.68 18.49 6.63
C GLY A 64 -16.99 18.57 5.85
N GLY A 65 -17.09 19.52 4.93
CA GLY A 65 -18.25 19.62 4.03
C GLY A 65 -18.15 18.68 2.83
N LEU A 66 -19.23 18.62 2.06
CA LEU A 66 -19.26 18.01 0.73
C LEU A 66 -18.19 18.64 -0.16
N HIS A 67 -17.61 17.85 -1.05
CA HIS A 67 -16.70 18.33 -2.08
C HIS A 67 -17.13 17.90 -3.48
N ASN A 68 -16.76 18.69 -4.49
CA ASN A 68 -17.11 18.42 -5.89
C ASN A 68 -15.95 17.73 -6.65
N LEU A 69 -15.08 17.02 -5.94
CA LEU A 69 -13.98 16.30 -6.57
C LEU A 69 -14.52 15.09 -7.34
N PRO A 70 -13.99 14.80 -8.54
CA PRO A 70 -14.49 13.71 -9.36
C PRO A 70 -14.23 12.37 -8.68
N LEU A 71 -15.28 11.56 -8.56
CA LEU A 71 -15.24 10.20 -8.04
C LEU A 71 -15.99 9.27 -8.99
N PRO A 72 -15.51 8.03 -9.17
CA PRO A 72 -16.28 7.00 -9.84
C PRO A 72 -17.68 6.86 -9.22
N GLN A 73 -18.69 6.84 -10.06
CA GLN A 73 -20.08 6.72 -9.62
C GLN A 73 -20.45 5.24 -9.54
N SER A 74 -21.13 4.85 -8.46
CA SER A 74 -21.72 3.52 -8.34
C SER A 74 -23.24 3.60 -8.53
N HIS A 75 -23.79 2.62 -9.25
CA HIS A 75 -25.23 2.37 -9.29
C HIS A 75 -25.65 1.25 -8.33
N SER A 76 -24.70 0.52 -7.74
CA SER A 76 -24.99 -0.53 -6.76
C SER A 76 -25.35 0.11 -5.42
N ARG A 77 -26.46 -0.36 -4.85
CA ARG A 77 -26.85 -0.02 -3.47
C ARG A 77 -26.03 -0.86 -2.49
N GLY A 78 -25.26 -0.21 -1.63
CA GLY A 78 -24.69 -0.77 -0.42
C GLY A 78 -25.56 -0.47 0.79
N VAL A 79 -24.97 -0.60 1.98
CA VAL A 79 -25.67 -0.32 3.24
C VAL A 79 -25.87 1.17 3.46
N SER A 80 -27.02 1.52 4.05
CA SER A 80 -27.36 2.92 4.36
C SER A 80 -26.41 3.52 5.40
N GLY A 81 -26.14 4.82 5.31
CA GLY A 81 -25.45 5.57 6.36
C GLY A 81 -26.13 5.47 7.73
N ASN A 82 -27.47 5.44 7.77
CA ASN A 82 -28.27 5.25 8.99
C ASN A 82 -27.92 3.95 9.74
N LEU A 83 -27.76 2.84 9.02
CA LEU A 83 -27.33 1.57 9.63
C LEU A 83 -25.96 1.70 10.27
N ILE A 84 -24.97 2.25 9.56
CA ILE A 84 -23.60 2.39 10.07
C ILE A 84 -23.55 3.31 11.29
N VAL A 85 -24.18 4.48 11.23
CA VAL A 85 -24.15 5.45 12.34
C VAL A 85 -24.89 4.92 13.56
N SER A 86 -26.06 4.30 13.38
CA SER A 86 -26.81 3.73 14.50
C SER A 86 -26.07 2.57 15.17
N THR A 87 -25.43 1.69 14.39
CA THR A 87 -24.56 0.63 14.92
C THR A 87 -23.38 1.19 15.70
N LEU A 88 -22.69 2.22 15.18
CA LEU A 88 -21.59 2.86 15.91
C LEU A 88 -22.08 3.42 17.26
N ARG A 89 -23.19 4.18 17.26
CA ARG A 89 -23.76 4.80 18.48
C ARG A 89 -24.10 3.80 19.58
N GLN A 90 -24.48 2.56 19.24
CA GLN A 90 -24.77 1.54 20.26
C GLN A 90 -23.56 1.18 21.12
N THR A 91 -22.35 1.37 20.58
CA THR A 91 -21.10 0.98 21.25
C THR A 91 -20.34 2.15 21.86
N LEU A 92 -20.66 3.38 21.44
CA LEU A 92 -19.98 4.59 21.91
C LEU A 92 -20.25 4.85 23.40
N PRO A 93 -19.33 5.56 24.09
CA PRO A 93 -19.59 6.14 25.41
C PRO A 93 -20.84 7.04 25.38
N GLU A 94 -21.57 7.13 26.48
CA GLU A 94 -22.85 7.86 26.57
C GLU A 94 -22.75 9.30 26.08
N GLU A 95 -21.68 9.99 26.45
CA GLU A 95 -21.40 11.37 26.07
C GLU A 95 -21.19 11.56 24.56
N LEU A 96 -20.83 10.49 23.82
CA LEU A 96 -20.61 10.52 22.38
C LEU A 96 -21.79 9.99 21.56
N LYS A 97 -22.76 9.29 22.18
CA LYS A 97 -23.92 8.71 21.46
C LYS A 97 -24.76 9.74 20.74
N THR A 98 -24.81 10.97 21.24
CA THR A 98 -25.62 12.07 20.68
C THR A 98 -24.81 13.08 19.87
N ALA A 99 -23.55 12.74 19.53
CA ALA A 99 -22.65 13.64 18.82
C ALA A 99 -23.25 14.11 17.49
N LYS A 100 -23.46 15.43 17.37
CA LYS A 100 -24.08 16.07 16.19
C LYS A 100 -23.23 15.94 14.92
N SER A 101 -21.92 15.75 15.07
CA SER A 101 -20.95 15.57 13.99
C SER A 101 -21.20 14.30 13.15
N LEU A 102 -21.94 13.31 13.69
CA LEU A 102 -22.33 12.11 12.95
C LEU A 102 -23.57 12.33 12.05
N ARG A 103 -24.37 13.37 12.30
CA ARG A 103 -25.63 13.63 11.58
C ARG A 103 -25.50 13.69 10.06
N PRO A 104 -24.44 14.29 9.47
CA PRO A 104 -24.31 14.32 8.01
C PRO A 104 -24.18 12.92 7.36
N LEU A 105 -23.86 11.89 8.14
CA LEU A 105 -23.77 10.51 7.68
C LEU A 105 -25.07 9.72 7.94
N GLU A 106 -26.04 10.29 8.67
CA GLU A 106 -27.36 9.70 8.94
C GLU A 106 -28.28 9.87 7.75
N THR A 107 -28.05 9.06 6.72
CA THR A 107 -28.77 9.08 5.45
C THR A 107 -29.26 7.68 5.10
N ASP A 108 -30.35 7.60 4.34
CA ASP A 108 -30.80 6.33 3.73
C ASP A 108 -29.97 5.98 2.48
N ASP A 109 -29.10 6.89 2.05
CA ASP A 109 -28.17 6.72 0.95
C ASP A 109 -27.02 5.76 1.30
N ASP A 110 -26.36 5.27 0.25
CA ASP A 110 -25.19 4.40 0.35
C ASP A 110 -24.08 5.02 1.19
N PHE A 111 -23.69 4.34 2.27
CA PHE A 111 -22.72 4.84 3.23
C PHE A 111 -21.36 5.16 2.60
N VAL A 112 -20.87 4.32 1.68
CA VAL A 112 -19.55 4.54 1.05
C VAL A 112 -19.61 5.73 0.10
N MET A 113 -20.70 5.90 -0.64
CA MET A 113 -20.89 7.09 -1.48
C MET A 113 -21.01 8.36 -0.62
N THR A 114 -21.76 8.31 0.47
CA THR A 114 -21.86 9.42 1.43
C THR A 114 -20.49 9.73 2.05
N PHE A 115 -19.73 8.71 2.47
CA PHE A 115 -18.38 8.85 3.01
C PHE A 115 -17.46 9.54 2.01
N THR A 116 -17.41 9.04 0.77
CA THR A 116 -16.50 9.53 -0.26
C THR A 116 -16.87 10.92 -0.78
N GLY A 117 -18.16 11.31 -0.71
CA GLY A 117 -18.61 12.66 -1.05
C GLY A 117 -18.21 13.77 -0.06
N HIS A 118 -17.73 13.41 1.13
CA HIS A 118 -17.32 14.35 2.16
C HIS A 118 -15.80 14.53 2.23
N SER A 119 -15.39 15.74 2.61
CA SER A 119 -14.01 15.99 3.07
C SER A 119 -13.84 15.45 4.49
N TRP A 120 -12.69 14.87 4.79
CA TRP A 120 -12.40 14.29 6.12
C TRP A 120 -11.12 14.91 6.67
N ARG A 121 -11.11 15.24 7.96
CA ARG A 121 -9.91 15.79 8.60
C ARG A 121 -8.87 14.68 8.74
N SER A 122 -7.67 14.95 8.23
CA SER A 122 -6.53 14.01 8.25
C SER A 122 -6.71 12.76 7.40
N ILE A 123 -7.70 12.69 6.50
CA ILE A 123 -7.82 11.63 5.49
C ILE A 123 -7.65 12.26 4.09
N PRO A 124 -6.61 11.89 3.33
CA PRO A 124 -6.33 12.47 2.03
C PRO A 124 -7.32 11.97 0.98
N PHE A 125 -7.61 12.79 -0.03
CA PHE A 125 -8.60 12.48 -1.09
C PHE A 125 -8.36 11.15 -1.83
N SER A 126 -7.10 10.70 -1.92
CA SER A 126 -6.75 9.39 -2.47
C SER A 126 -7.44 8.23 -1.76
N VAL A 127 -7.73 8.34 -0.45
CA VAL A 127 -8.52 7.33 0.27
C VAL A 127 -9.94 7.27 -0.27
N GLN A 128 -10.60 8.41 -0.45
CA GLN A 128 -11.95 8.46 -1.01
C GLN A 128 -12.00 7.88 -2.43
N LYS A 129 -11.00 8.19 -3.27
CA LYS A 129 -10.87 7.60 -4.61
C LYS A 129 -10.74 6.08 -4.54
N SER A 130 -9.85 5.57 -3.69
CA SER A 130 -9.62 4.14 -3.53
C SER A 130 -10.88 3.40 -3.05
N LEU A 131 -11.61 3.94 -2.08
CA LEU A 131 -12.86 3.34 -1.62
C LEU A 131 -13.94 3.35 -2.71
N SER A 132 -14.10 4.47 -3.41
CA SER A 132 -15.06 4.60 -4.51
C SER A 132 -14.75 3.63 -5.65
N ALA A 133 -13.47 3.55 -6.07
CA ALA A 133 -13.02 2.64 -7.14
C ALA A 133 -13.08 1.17 -6.72
N TRP A 134 -12.76 0.84 -5.46
CA TRP A 134 -12.89 -0.52 -4.92
C TRP A 134 -14.35 -0.97 -4.88
N LYS A 135 -15.27 -0.09 -4.44
CA LYS A 135 -16.71 -0.38 -4.39
C LYS A 135 -17.27 -0.81 -5.74
N ILE A 136 -16.81 -0.20 -6.83
CA ILE A 136 -17.27 -0.52 -8.19
C ILE A 136 -16.39 -1.57 -8.89
N GLY A 137 -15.45 -2.19 -8.19
CA GLY A 137 -14.60 -3.25 -8.72
C GLY A 137 -13.46 -2.80 -9.62
N LEU A 138 -13.18 -1.49 -9.73
CA LEU A 138 -12.05 -0.99 -10.52
C LEU A 138 -10.71 -1.24 -9.85
N TYR A 139 -10.65 -1.16 -8.51
CA TYR A 139 -9.44 -1.44 -7.76
C TYR A 139 -9.55 -2.85 -7.14
N PRO A 140 -8.78 -3.85 -7.61
CA PRO A 140 -8.75 -5.20 -7.04
C PRO A 140 -7.97 -5.22 -5.71
N LEU A 141 -8.62 -4.72 -4.65
CA LEU A 141 -8.07 -4.68 -3.30
C LEU A 141 -8.52 -5.89 -2.49
N ASN A 142 -7.59 -6.49 -1.75
CA ASN A 142 -7.83 -7.56 -0.80
C ASN A 142 -7.81 -7.00 0.63
N LEU A 143 -8.91 -7.14 1.37
CA LEU A 143 -8.95 -6.80 2.79
C LEU A 143 -8.29 -7.90 3.62
N LEU A 144 -7.25 -7.55 4.38
CA LEU A 144 -6.57 -8.47 5.30
C LEU A 144 -6.80 -8.04 6.74
N THR A 145 -6.95 -9.01 7.66
CA THR A 145 -7.08 -8.73 9.11
C THR A 145 -5.81 -9.00 9.89
N HIS A 146 -4.69 -9.14 9.20
CA HIS A 146 -3.35 -9.34 9.71
C HIS A 146 -2.36 -8.51 8.90
N LEU A 147 -1.15 -8.33 9.42
CA LEU A 147 -0.07 -7.74 8.63
C LEU A 147 0.45 -8.80 7.64
N PRO A 148 0.36 -8.56 6.32
CA PRO A 148 0.87 -9.53 5.36
C PRO A 148 2.39 -9.64 5.44
N THR A 149 2.89 -10.84 5.20
CA THR A 149 4.31 -11.09 4.98
C THR A 149 4.78 -10.50 3.65
N ALA A 150 6.10 -10.31 3.51
CA ALA A 150 6.70 -9.83 2.26
C ALA A 150 6.36 -10.74 1.06
N ASP A 151 6.28 -12.05 1.28
CA ASP A 151 5.87 -13.03 0.26
C ASP A 151 4.40 -12.86 -0.14
N GLU A 152 3.49 -12.72 0.83
CA GLU A 152 2.07 -12.46 0.56
C GLU A 152 1.89 -11.19 -0.26
N VAL A 153 2.58 -10.10 0.12
CA VAL A 153 2.55 -8.85 -0.63
C VAL A 153 3.07 -9.07 -2.05
N LEU A 154 4.28 -9.62 -2.22
CA LEU A 154 4.86 -9.84 -3.55
C LEU A 154 3.95 -10.65 -4.47
N LEU A 155 3.33 -11.72 -3.96
CA LEU A 155 2.39 -12.55 -4.72
C LEU A 155 1.17 -11.75 -5.19
N MET A 156 0.55 -10.97 -4.31
CA MET A 156 -0.56 -10.08 -4.70
C MET A 156 -0.11 -9.04 -5.72
N GLN A 157 1.06 -8.41 -5.53
CA GLN A 157 1.58 -7.40 -6.45
C GLN A 157 1.85 -7.98 -7.85
N ALA A 158 2.37 -9.20 -7.93
CA ALA A 158 2.62 -9.90 -9.19
C ALA A 158 1.32 -10.28 -9.95
N GLN A 159 0.17 -10.25 -9.26
CA GLN A 159 -1.16 -10.48 -9.82
C GLN A 159 -1.91 -9.17 -10.13
N GLY A 160 -1.28 -8.01 -9.94
CA GLY A 160 -1.95 -6.71 -10.11
C GLY A 160 -2.92 -6.36 -8.99
N GLN A 161 -2.83 -7.03 -7.84
CA GLN A 161 -3.65 -6.78 -6.67
C GLN A 161 -2.90 -5.94 -5.63
N ARG A 162 -3.66 -5.37 -4.69
CA ARG A 162 -3.13 -4.65 -3.53
C ARG A 162 -3.84 -5.11 -2.27
N CYS A 163 -3.15 -5.09 -1.14
CA CYS A 163 -3.77 -5.35 0.15
C CYS A 163 -4.19 -4.05 0.84
N VAL A 164 -5.22 -4.16 1.67
CA VAL A 164 -5.61 -3.16 2.66
C VAL A 164 -5.62 -3.87 4.00
N SER A 165 -4.70 -3.51 4.89
CA SER A 165 -4.50 -4.21 6.15
C SER A 165 -5.28 -3.53 7.28
N MET A 166 -6.17 -4.28 7.91
CA MET A 166 -7.06 -3.82 8.95
C MET A 166 -6.83 -4.62 10.23
N LEU A 167 -6.05 -4.06 11.16
CA LEU A 167 -5.78 -4.71 12.45
C LEU A 167 -6.98 -4.55 13.38
N LEU A 168 -7.44 -5.67 13.93
CA LEU A 168 -8.70 -5.77 14.68
C LEU A 168 -8.51 -6.17 16.14
N LYS A 169 -7.39 -6.82 16.49
CA LYS A 169 -7.22 -7.31 17.86
C LYS A 169 -6.95 -6.14 18.82
N PRO A 170 -7.52 -6.13 20.03
CA PRO A 170 -7.31 -5.05 20.99
C PRO A 170 -5.83 -4.74 21.25
N GLU A 171 -5.00 -5.77 21.37
CA GLU A 171 -3.55 -5.66 21.57
C GLU A 171 -2.83 -5.03 20.36
N GLU A 172 -3.24 -5.36 19.14
CA GLU A 172 -2.71 -4.78 17.91
C GLU A 172 -3.13 -3.31 17.79
N ILE A 173 -4.41 -3.00 18.03
CA ILE A 173 -4.92 -1.63 18.02
C ILE A 173 -4.20 -0.75 19.05
N HIS A 174 -3.88 -1.30 20.22
CA HIS A 174 -3.22 -0.56 21.30
C HIS A 174 -1.73 -0.29 21.03
N SER A 175 -1.01 -1.27 20.47
CA SER A 175 0.46 -1.23 20.44
C SER A 175 1.08 -1.04 19.05
N PHE A 176 0.30 -1.19 17.98
CA PHE A 176 0.84 -1.16 16.63
C PHE A 176 1.29 0.26 16.23
N VAL A 177 2.59 0.40 15.99
CA VAL A 177 3.23 1.59 15.43
C VAL A 177 4.29 1.15 14.43
N GLU A 178 4.06 1.38 13.14
CA GLU A 178 4.99 1.03 12.07
C GLU A 178 5.38 2.30 11.29
N GLU A 179 6.69 2.61 11.23
CA GLU A 179 7.22 3.83 10.60
C GLU A 179 6.51 5.13 11.06
N GLY A 180 6.09 5.19 12.32
CA GLY A 180 5.34 6.33 12.87
C GLY A 180 3.86 6.38 12.44
N ARG A 181 3.29 5.25 12.02
CA ARG A 181 1.87 5.10 11.68
C ARG A 181 1.21 4.12 12.65
N ASP A 182 0.13 4.57 13.28
CA ASP A 182 -0.78 3.68 14.02
C ASP A 182 -1.72 2.92 13.05
N VAL A 183 -2.65 2.12 13.58
CA VAL A 183 -3.58 1.32 12.78
C VAL A 183 -4.46 2.11 11.80
N LEU A 184 -4.86 3.35 12.13
CA LEU A 184 -5.57 4.23 11.19
C LEU A 184 -4.60 4.76 10.11
N GLY A 185 -3.40 5.17 10.53
CA GLY A 185 -2.38 5.64 9.60
C GLY A 185 -1.94 4.56 8.61
N PHE A 186 -1.92 3.31 9.04
CA PHE A 186 -1.55 2.15 8.24
C PHE A 186 -2.58 1.83 7.15
N ILE A 187 -3.86 1.73 7.52
CA ILE A 187 -4.90 1.47 6.51
C ILE A 187 -5.06 2.65 5.52
N VAL A 188 -4.86 3.89 5.99
CA VAL A 188 -4.84 5.08 5.12
C VAL A 188 -3.66 5.01 4.16
N HIS A 189 -2.49 4.57 4.62
CA HIS A 189 -1.31 4.38 3.78
C HIS A 189 -1.57 3.37 2.67
N ASP A 190 -2.11 2.20 2.99
CA ASP A 190 -2.45 1.15 2.00
C ASP A 190 -3.40 1.69 0.92
N LEU A 191 -4.45 2.42 1.32
CA LEU A 191 -5.40 3.02 0.38
C LEU A 191 -4.79 4.14 -0.47
N VAL A 192 -3.83 4.91 0.05
CA VAL A 192 -3.08 5.89 -0.75
C VAL A 192 -2.19 5.20 -1.78
N HIS A 193 -1.53 4.11 -1.40
CA HIS A 193 -0.73 3.31 -2.33
C HIS A 193 -1.58 2.66 -3.41
N ALA A 194 -2.79 2.19 -3.08
CA ALA A 194 -3.75 1.73 -4.06
C ALA A 194 -4.09 2.82 -5.10
N ASP A 195 -4.43 4.04 -4.67
CA ASP A 195 -4.72 5.15 -5.60
C ASP A 195 -3.54 5.46 -6.52
N HIS A 196 -2.34 5.59 -5.94
CA HIS A 196 -1.13 5.87 -6.73
C HIS A 196 -0.75 4.75 -7.71
N PHE A 197 -1.09 3.51 -7.38
CA PHE A 197 -0.87 2.37 -8.26
C PHE A 197 -1.87 2.37 -9.41
N PHE A 198 -3.17 2.31 -9.11
CA PHE A 198 -4.20 2.11 -10.14
C PHE A 198 -4.51 3.36 -10.97
N ASN A 199 -4.19 4.56 -10.49
CA ASN A 199 -4.40 5.81 -11.24
C ASN A 199 -3.42 6.01 -12.41
N ASP A 200 -2.36 5.18 -12.52
CA ASP A 200 -1.46 5.13 -13.68
C ASP A 200 -1.33 3.68 -14.18
N PRO A 201 -2.20 3.25 -15.13
CA PRO A 201 -2.23 1.86 -15.59
C PRO A 201 -0.92 1.36 -16.20
N LEU A 202 -0.17 2.24 -16.88
CA LEU A 202 1.11 1.88 -17.48
C LEU A 202 2.15 1.59 -16.40
N ARG A 203 2.24 2.45 -15.37
CA ARG A 203 3.13 2.21 -14.23
C ARG A 203 2.70 1.01 -13.40
N ALA A 204 1.40 0.83 -13.17
CA ALA A 204 0.86 -0.33 -12.49
C ALA A 204 1.33 -1.62 -13.16
N GLN A 205 1.12 -1.73 -14.47
CA GLN A 205 1.52 -2.90 -15.23
C GLN A 205 3.04 -3.13 -15.23
N ALA A 206 3.83 -2.07 -15.37
CA ALA A 206 5.29 -2.17 -15.27
C ALA A 206 5.75 -2.67 -13.90
N GLN A 207 5.09 -2.27 -12.81
CA GLN A 207 5.36 -2.81 -11.49
C GLN A 207 4.88 -4.26 -11.33
N VAL A 208 3.73 -4.64 -11.89
CA VAL A 208 3.27 -6.05 -11.92
C VAL A 208 4.35 -6.92 -12.56
N HIS A 209 4.85 -6.52 -13.74
CA HIS A 209 5.93 -7.24 -14.42
C HIS A 209 7.21 -7.27 -13.57
N PHE A 210 7.59 -6.17 -12.93
CA PHE A 210 8.72 -6.15 -12.01
C PHE A 210 8.56 -7.20 -10.89
N CYS A 211 7.40 -7.25 -10.23
CA CYS A 211 7.11 -8.20 -9.18
C CYS A 211 7.12 -9.65 -9.69
N GLN A 212 6.58 -9.92 -10.89
CA GLN A 212 6.68 -11.23 -11.54
C GLN A 212 8.13 -11.64 -11.80
N LYS A 213 8.98 -10.72 -12.25
CA LYS A 213 10.42 -11.01 -12.43
C LYS A 213 11.14 -11.19 -11.10
N LEU A 214 10.76 -10.44 -10.06
CA LEU A 214 11.31 -10.60 -8.72
C LEU A 214 10.99 -11.99 -8.13
N LEU A 215 9.82 -12.57 -8.44
CA LEU A 215 9.51 -13.96 -8.08
C LEU A 215 10.46 -14.96 -8.73
N GLU A 216 10.91 -14.73 -9.97
CA GLU A 216 11.92 -15.58 -10.61
C GLU A 216 13.31 -15.37 -10.00
N VAL A 217 13.68 -14.11 -9.70
CA VAL A 217 14.93 -13.79 -8.98
C VAL A 217 15.00 -14.47 -7.63
N LEU A 218 13.88 -14.53 -6.90
CA LEU A 218 13.81 -15.19 -5.60
C LEU A 218 14.19 -16.67 -5.69
N LYS A 219 13.97 -17.35 -6.84
CA LYS A 219 14.32 -18.77 -7.03
C LYS A 219 15.81 -19.00 -7.29
N LEU A 220 16.60 -17.95 -7.53
CA LEU A 220 18.03 -18.10 -7.82
C LEU A 220 18.77 -18.65 -6.59
N PRO A 221 19.62 -19.69 -6.73
CA PRO A 221 20.36 -20.26 -5.60
C PRO A 221 21.21 -19.25 -4.84
N ALA A 222 21.82 -18.29 -5.55
CA ALA A 222 22.60 -17.22 -4.92
C ALA A 222 21.73 -16.34 -4.01
N ILE A 223 20.51 -15.99 -4.44
CA ILE A 223 19.57 -15.18 -3.65
C ILE A 223 19.09 -15.96 -2.42
N GLN A 224 18.68 -17.22 -2.62
CA GLN A 224 18.28 -18.10 -1.51
C GLN A 224 19.39 -18.27 -0.47
N HIS A 225 20.63 -18.43 -0.92
CA HIS A 225 21.78 -18.48 -0.02
C HIS A 225 21.94 -17.19 0.78
N MET A 226 21.91 -16.02 0.12
CA MET A 226 22.04 -14.71 0.79
C MET A 226 20.92 -14.48 1.81
N LEU A 227 19.67 -14.84 1.49
CA LEU A 227 18.53 -14.75 2.42
C LEU A 227 18.74 -15.61 3.67
N PHE A 228 19.39 -16.77 3.52
CA PHE A 228 19.66 -17.69 4.62
C PHE A 228 20.81 -17.22 5.52
N ILE A 229 21.90 -16.69 4.95
CA ILE A 229 23.13 -16.39 5.71
C ILE A 229 23.28 -14.94 6.18
N ASP A 230 22.57 -13.97 5.56
CA ASP A 230 22.69 -12.55 5.90
C ASP A 230 21.31 -11.97 6.28
N ASP A 231 21.12 -11.72 7.58
CA ASP A 231 19.89 -11.17 8.15
C ASP A 231 19.58 -9.74 7.65
N VAL A 232 20.61 -8.94 7.38
CA VAL A 232 20.46 -7.57 6.86
C VAL A 232 19.97 -7.64 5.42
N PHE A 233 20.59 -8.50 4.60
CA PHE A 233 20.13 -8.75 3.24
C PHE A 233 18.69 -9.25 3.23
N ARG A 234 18.35 -10.22 4.10
CA ARG A 234 16.98 -10.74 4.22
C ARG A 234 15.98 -9.63 4.52
N LYS A 235 16.27 -8.75 5.49
CA LYS A 235 15.40 -7.62 5.83
C LYS A 235 15.25 -6.64 4.66
N GLU A 236 16.35 -6.26 4.02
CA GLU A 236 16.35 -5.31 2.89
C GLU A 236 15.63 -5.88 1.65
N PHE A 237 15.80 -7.18 1.40
CA PHE A 237 15.12 -7.88 0.31
C PHE A 237 13.61 -8.03 0.60
N HIS A 238 13.23 -8.37 1.84
CA HIS A 238 11.82 -8.40 2.24
C HIS A 238 11.18 -7.01 2.13
N TYR A 239 11.91 -5.94 2.48
CA TYR A 239 11.45 -4.57 2.28
C TYR A 239 11.11 -4.31 0.81
N LEU A 240 12.01 -4.66 -0.12
CA LEU A 240 11.78 -4.57 -1.57
C LEU A 240 10.53 -5.35 -2.02
N MET A 241 10.36 -6.58 -1.52
CA MET A 241 9.21 -7.44 -1.86
C MET A 241 7.88 -6.83 -1.40
N SER A 242 7.89 -6.16 -0.24
CA SER A 242 6.73 -5.49 0.35
C SER A 242 6.50 -4.05 -0.14
N ASP A 243 7.42 -3.47 -0.91
CA ASP A 243 7.29 -2.09 -1.39
C ASP A 243 6.15 -1.95 -2.40
N MET A 244 5.12 -1.19 -2.02
CA MET A 244 3.93 -0.91 -2.83
C MET A 244 4.06 0.36 -3.70
N ASN A 245 5.25 0.93 -3.83
CA ASN A 245 5.50 2.12 -4.64
C ASN A 245 5.37 1.84 -6.15
N SER A 246 4.73 2.75 -6.89
CA SER A 246 4.41 2.59 -8.32
C SER A 246 5.49 3.05 -9.29
N VAL A 247 6.76 3.04 -8.87
CA VAL A 247 7.89 3.49 -9.71
C VAL A 247 8.88 2.34 -9.96
N PRO A 248 8.75 1.60 -11.07
CA PRO A 248 9.57 0.42 -11.37
C PRO A 248 11.08 0.67 -11.38
N LEU A 249 11.53 1.80 -11.92
CA LEU A 249 12.96 2.15 -11.92
C LEU A 249 13.50 2.35 -10.49
N HIS A 250 12.67 2.84 -9.56
CA HIS A 250 13.05 2.90 -8.15
C HIS A 250 13.24 1.49 -7.59
N LEU A 251 12.32 0.58 -7.85
CA LEU A 251 12.42 -0.82 -7.40
C LEU A 251 13.67 -1.52 -7.95
N LEU A 252 14.01 -1.31 -9.24
CA LEU A 252 15.23 -1.85 -9.83
C LEU A 252 16.51 -1.26 -9.21
N LYS A 253 16.51 0.05 -8.90
CA LYS A 253 17.61 0.70 -8.17
C LYS A 253 17.76 0.12 -6.77
N THR A 254 16.66 -0.10 -6.07
CA THR A 254 16.64 -0.69 -4.73
C THR A 254 17.17 -2.12 -4.78
N LEU A 255 16.69 -2.97 -5.69
CA LEU A 255 17.21 -4.34 -5.87
C LEU A 255 18.73 -4.37 -6.06
N LYS A 256 19.27 -3.52 -6.94
CA LYS A 256 20.71 -3.43 -7.15
C LYS A 256 21.46 -2.98 -5.89
N ALA A 257 20.90 -2.02 -5.16
CA ALA A 257 21.50 -1.51 -3.92
C ALA A 257 21.52 -2.58 -2.81
N VAL A 258 20.45 -3.37 -2.67
CA VAL A 258 20.37 -4.50 -1.71
C VAL A 258 21.43 -5.55 -2.02
N LEU A 259 21.57 -5.93 -3.30
CA LEU A 259 22.62 -6.86 -3.75
C LEU A 259 24.02 -6.30 -3.47
N LEU A 260 24.28 -5.03 -3.83
CA LEU A 260 25.57 -4.39 -3.58
C LEU A 260 25.89 -4.34 -2.08
N GLY A 261 24.89 -4.02 -1.25
CA GLY A 261 25.01 -3.96 0.21
C GLY A 261 25.49 -5.28 0.81
N TYR A 262 24.97 -6.41 0.32
CA TYR A 262 25.46 -7.74 0.71
C TYR A 262 26.97 -7.89 0.44
N PHE A 263 27.41 -7.67 -0.80
CA PHE A 263 28.83 -7.82 -1.14
C PHE A 263 29.74 -6.83 -0.40
N LYS A 264 29.23 -5.65 -0.06
CA LYS A 264 29.95 -4.66 0.74
C LYS A 264 30.20 -5.13 2.17
N ARG A 265 29.18 -5.69 2.81
CA ARG A 265 29.26 -6.18 4.19
C ARG A 265 30.23 -7.35 4.35
N GLN A 266 30.39 -8.20 3.32
CA GLN A 266 31.40 -9.26 3.34
C GLN A 266 32.86 -8.75 3.42
N HIS A 267 33.07 -7.44 3.26
CA HIS A 267 34.39 -6.79 3.32
C HIS A 267 34.45 -5.62 4.31
N ASP A 268 33.48 -5.50 5.22
CA ASP A 268 33.36 -4.37 6.15
C ASP A 268 33.44 -2.99 5.46
N ALA A 269 32.99 -2.92 4.20
CA ALA A 269 33.11 -1.73 3.38
C ALA A 269 31.84 -0.86 3.45
N ASP A 270 32.02 0.46 3.51
CA ASP A 270 30.93 1.43 3.35
C ASP A 270 30.39 1.39 1.90
N MET A 271 29.10 1.66 1.72
CA MET A 271 28.44 1.86 0.43
C MET A 271 29.17 2.85 -0.50
N LYS A 272 29.90 3.83 0.05
CA LYS A 272 30.69 4.81 -0.74
C LYS A 272 32.04 4.28 -1.21
N GLN A 273 32.57 3.24 -0.58
CA GLN A 273 33.88 2.69 -0.94
C GLN A 273 33.76 1.85 -2.22
N ALA A 274 34.86 1.57 -2.91
CA ALA A 274 34.89 0.59 -4.01
C ALA A 274 34.93 -0.85 -3.45
N LEU A 275 34.42 -1.84 -4.19
CA LEU A 275 34.60 -3.25 -3.82
C LEU A 275 36.02 -3.70 -4.21
N PRO A 276 36.62 -4.69 -3.51
CA PRO A 276 37.77 -5.40 -4.04
C PRO A 276 37.45 -5.98 -5.43
N VAL A 277 38.43 -6.00 -6.33
CA VAL A 277 38.24 -6.41 -7.74
C VAL A 277 37.60 -7.80 -7.86
N THR A 278 37.96 -8.73 -6.98
CA THR A 278 37.36 -10.08 -6.95
C THR A 278 35.88 -10.04 -6.62
N SER A 279 35.50 -9.27 -5.61
CA SER A 279 34.12 -9.13 -5.13
C SER A 279 33.27 -8.31 -6.07
N GLU A 280 33.85 -7.31 -6.74
CA GLU A 280 33.20 -6.57 -7.82
C GLU A 280 32.81 -7.49 -8.98
N LYS A 281 33.70 -8.41 -9.38
CA LYS A 281 33.38 -9.42 -10.41
C LYS A 281 32.25 -10.34 -9.97
N LEU A 282 32.26 -10.81 -8.71
CA LEU A 282 31.19 -11.66 -8.17
C LEU A 282 29.85 -10.92 -8.11
N PHE A 283 29.85 -9.66 -7.68
CA PHE A 283 28.66 -8.81 -7.70
C PHE A 283 28.14 -8.60 -9.12
N ALA A 284 29.02 -8.25 -10.07
CA ALA A 284 28.64 -8.01 -11.46
C ALA A 284 28.03 -9.27 -12.11
N GLU A 285 28.59 -10.45 -11.82
CA GLU A 285 28.07 -11.73 -12.29
C GLU A 285 26.72 -12.07 -11.66
N CYS A 286 26.58 -11.90 -10.34
CA CYS A 286 25.31 -12.10 -9.64
C CYS A 286 24.22 -11.16 -10.18
N TYR A 287 24.54 -9.87 -10.35
CA TYR A 287 23.59 -8.91 -10.87
C TYR A 287 23.23 -9.17 -12.34
N ARG A 288 24.18 -9.66 -13.15
CA ARG A 288 23.90 -10.13 -14.51
C ARG A 288 22.87 -11.26 -14.51
N GLN A 289 23.04 -12.28 -13.67
CA GLN A 289 22.07 -13.39 -13.54
C GLN A 289 20.69 -12.90 -13.09
N VAL A 290 20.64 -11.92 -12.19
CA VAL A 290 19.37 -11.27 -11.80
C VAL A 290 18.72 -10.61 -13.01
N LEU A 291 19.47 -9.83 -13.79
CA LEU A 291 18.95 -9.11 -14.96
C LEU A 291 18.49 -10.03 -16.10
N GLU A 292 18.98 -11.27 -16.19
CA GLU A 292 18.52 -12.24 -17.20
C GLU A 292 17.01 -12.48 -17.13
N ALA A 293 16.38 -12.36 -15.95
CA ALA A 293 14.93 -12.51 -15.82
C ALA A 293 14.12 -11.45 -16.59
N TRP A 294 14.70 -10.28 -16.88
CA TRP A 294 14.02 -9.15 -17.52
C TRP A 294 14.08 -9.17 -19.05
N ASN A 295 14.85 -10.05 -19.69
CA ASN A 295 14.98 -10.13 -21.16
C ASN A 295 15.31 -8.79 -21.84
N PHE A 296 16.15 -7.96 -21.21
CA PHE A 296 16.55 -6.67 -21.77
C PHE A 296 17.31 -6.81 -23.09
N SER A 297 17.11 -5.85 -24.00
CA SER A 297 17.99 -5.66 -25.15
C SER A 297 19.42 -5.31 -24.68
N ALA A 298 20.41 -5.43 -25.57
CA ALA A 298 21.80 -5.14 -25.22
C ALA A 298 22.00 -3.71 -24.65
N LEU A 299 21.26 -2.73 -25.18
CA LEU A 299 21.34 -1.34 -24.70
C LEU A 299 20.71 -1.18 -23.31
N GLU A 300 19.53 -1.76 -23.10
CA GLU A 300 18.81 -1.73 -21.82
C GLU A 300 19.58 -2.48 -20.73
N PHE A 301 20.14 -3.63 -21.08
CA PHE A 301 20.99 -4.43 -20.21
C PHE A 301 22.23 -3.63 -19.76
N ALA A 302 22.92 -2.98 -20.70
CA ALA A 302 24.07 -2.15 -20.39
C ALA A 302 23.68 -0.93 -19.51
N ALA A 303 22.51 -0.32 -19.73
CA ALA A 303 21.99 0.75 -18.89
C ALA A 303 21.69 0.26 -17.45
N ALA A 304 21.09 -0.92 -17.29
CA ALA A 304 20.85 -1.53 -15.99
C ALA A 304 22.17 -1.84 -15.26
N GLN A 305 23.20 -2.31 -15.97
CA GLN A 305 24.53 -2.51 -15.42
C GLN A 305 25.19 -1.21 -14.96
N ARG A 306 24.92 -0.07 -15.60
CA ARG A 306 25.41 1.25 -15.17
C ARG A 306 24.59 1.88 -14.05
N LEU A 307 23.41 1.35 -13.74
CA LEU A 307 22.53 1.88 -12.68
C LEU A 307 23.27 2.03 -11.34
N ASN A 308 23.07 3.13 -10.62
CA ASN A 308 23.76 3.44 -9.36
C ASN A 308 25.30 3.51 -9.45
N THR A 309 25.86 3.73 -10.64
CA THR A 309 27.31 3.95 -10.83
C THR A 309 27.60 5.37 -11.33
N PRO A 310 28.84 5.88 -11.19
CA PRO A 310 29.24 7.15 -11.80
C PRO A 310 29.09 7.19 -13.33
N HIS A 311 28.96 6.03 -13.98
CA HIS A 311 28.80 5.92 -15.43
C HIS A 311 27.33 5.98 -15.88
N PHE A 312 26.35 6.06 -14.97
CA PHE A 312 24.93 6.16 -15.31
C PHE A 312 24.64 7.42 -16.12
N GLN A 313 24.11 7.27 -17.33
CA GLN A 313 23.90 8.37 -18.27
C GLN A 313 22.50 8.96 -18.14
N HIS A 314 22.27 9.79 -17.12
CA HIS A 314 20.99 10.49 -16.96
C HIS A 314 20.85 11.64 -18.00
N PRO A 315 19.69 11.83 -18.66
CA PRO A 315 18.42 11.10 -18.51
C PRO A 315 18.28 9.86 -19.42
N THR A 316 19.20 9.65 -20.37
CA THR A 316 19.12 8.62 -21.41
C THR A 316 18.89 7.22 -20.83
N ASP A 317 19.70 6.79 -19.87
CA ASP A 317 19.58 5.47 -19.25
C ASP A 317 18.28 5.34 -18.45
N SER A 318 17.81 6.41 -17.79
CA SER A 318 16.52 6.39 -17.08
C SER A 318 15.36 6.17 -18.04
N VAL A 319 15.31 6.93 -19.14
CA VAL A 319 14.25 6.80 -20.14
C VAL A 319 14.27 5.42 -20.77
N LEU A 320 15.46 4.91 -21.08
CA LEU A 320 15.61 3.57 -21.66
C LEU A 320 15.10 2.48 -20.72
N LEU A 321 15.44 2.54 -19.43
CA LEU A 321 15.00 1.56 -18.43
C LEU A 321 13.52 1.70 -18.07
N ASP A 322 13.00 2.93 -17.93
CA ASP A 322 11.56 3.16 -17.72
C ASP A 322 10.75 2.57 -18.88
N GLN A 323 11.24 2.79 -20.10
CA GLN A 323 10.65 2.18 -21.28
C GLN A 323 10.78 0.66 -21.25
N ALA A 324 11.93 0.07 -20.94
CA ALA A 324 12.12 -1.38 -20.92
C ALA A 324 11.23 -2.09 -19.88
N LEU A 325 11.14 -1.50 -18.69
CA LEU A 325 10.30 -1.98 -17.59
C LEU A 325 8.80 -1.90 -17.93
N GLY A 326 8.41 -0.95 -18.80
CA GLY A 326 7.10 -0.95 -19.45
C GLY A 326 7.01 -1.97 -20.61
N LYS A 327 7.84 -1.83 -21.64
CA LYS A 327 7.84 -2.49 -22.97
C LYS A 327 7.77 -4.01 -22.98
N ASN A 328 8.11 -4.70 -21.89
CA ASN A 328 7.75 -6.13 -21.77
C ASN A 328 6.22 -6.37 -21.73
N HIS A 329 5.41 -5.33 -21.95
CA HIS A 329 4.14 -5.38 -22.67
C HIS A 329 4.27 -6.20 -23.97
N SER A 330 3.99 -7.50 -23.93
CA SER A 330 3.42 -8.15 -25.11
C SER A 330 1.91 -7.93 -25.07
N PRO A 331 1.31 -7.14 -25.99
CA PRO A 331 -0.13 -7.00 -26.09
C PRO A 331 -0.81 -8.23 -26.71
N THR A 332 -0.11 -9.35 -26.92
CA THR A 332 -0.62 -10.45 -27.76
C THR A 332 -1.27 -11.61 -27.01
N GLU A 333 -1.36 -11.63 -25.67
CA GLU A 333 -1.99 -12.77 -24.98
C GLU A 333 -3.02 -12.45 -23.88
N ASN A 334 -3.26 -11.19 -23.53
CA ASN A 334 -4.31 -10.84 -22.55
C ASN A 334 -5.49 -10.12 -23.21
N TYR A 335 -6.27 -10.87 -24.00
CA TYR A 335 -7.72 -10.69 -23.97
C TYR A 335 -8.22 -11.14 -22.60
N LEU A 336 -7.99 -10.33 -21.57
CA LEU A 336 -8.81 -10.40 -20.37
C LEU A 336 -10.14 -9.76 -20.75
N VAL A 337 -11.06 -10.66 -21.07
CA VAL A 337 -12.50 -10.47 -21.07
C VAL A 337 -12.87 -9.76 -19.76
N ILE A 338 -13.05 -8.44 -19.83
CA ILE A 338 -13.90 -7.73 -18.89
C ILE A 338 -15.32 -7.91 -19.45
N SER A 339 -15.97 -8.98 -19.02
CA SER A 339 -17.41 -9.22 -19.16
C SER A 339 -18.07 -9.09 -17.80
#